data_AF-A0A415S8E9-F1
#
_entry.id   AF-A0A415S8E9-F1
#
_cell.length_a   1.000
_cell.length_b   1.000
_cell.length_c   1.000
_cell.angle_alpha   90.00
_cell.angle_beta   90.00
_cell.angle_gamma   90.00
#
_symmetry.space_group_name_H-M   'P 1'
#
loop_
_entity.id
_entity.type
_entity.pdbx_description
1 polymer ?
#
loop_
_entity_poly.entity_id
_entity_poly.type
_entity_poly.pdbx_seq_one_letter_code
_entity_poly.pdbx_strand_id
1 'polypeptide(L)'
;MVEGRVVGNVVIKMGATKSLARYVQENSVNLSAMSRETGIPYMALYDSLANKKRARLLSFDEALVICRFLGVNPMDFAEEK
;
A
#
# COMPACT_ATOMS: atom_id res chain seq x y z
N MET A 1 -12.03 18.93 13.22
CA MET A 1 -10.58 19.18 13.07
C MET A 1 -9.87 18.04 13.77
N VAL A 2 -9.62 16.94 13.05
CA VAL A 2 -8.91 15.78 13.62
C VAL A 2 -7.43 15.95 13.31
N GLU A 3 -6.63 16.08 14.36
CA GLU A 3 -5.19 16.30 14.26
C GLU A 3 -4.51 15.09 13.59
N GLY A 4 -3.86 15.35 12.46
CA GLY A 4 -3.02 14.38 11.78
C GLY A 4 -1.78 14.07 12.61
N ARG A 5 -1.56 12.80 12.95
CA ARG A 5 -0.28 12.34 13.52
C ARG A 5 0.81 12.50 12.46
N VAL A 6 1.76 13.38 12.73
CA VAL A 6 3.03 13.45 12.01
C VAL A 6 3.92 12.32 12.55
N VAL A 7 4.11 11.25 11.78
CA VAL A 7 5.07 10.19 12.11
C VAL A 7 6.32 10.39 11.27
N GLY A 8 7.40 10.85 11.90
CA GLY A 8 8.78 10.62 11.47
C GLY A 8 9.21 11.23 10.13
N ASN A 9 9.96 12.33 10.21
CA ASN A 9 10.59 12.98 9.07
C ASN A 9 11.72 12.11 8.47
N VAL A 10 11.39 11.29 7.47
CA VAL A 10 12.35 10.73 6.49
C VAL A 10 11.68 10.85 5.11
N VAL A 11 11.96 11.94 4.41
CA VAL A 11 11.52 12.13 3.02
C VAL A 11 12.48 11.38 2.09
N ILE A 12 12.22 10.09 1.90
CA ILE A 12 12.74 9.35 0.74
C ILE A 12 11.65 9.47 -0.33
N LYS A 13 11.95 10.09 -1.48
CA LYS A 13 11.08 10.04 -2.68
C LYS A 13 10.75 8.58 -2.99
N MET A 14 9.58 8.12 -2.56
CA MET A 14 9.10 6.76 -2.73
C MET A 14 7.90 6.83 -3.67
N GLY A 15 8.03 6.17 -4.83
CA GLY A 15 6.93 6.06 -5.78
C GLY A 15 5.67 5.48 -5.13
N ALA A 16 4.50 5.84 -5.67
CA ALA A 16 3.19 5.60 -5.07
C ALA A 16 2.96 4.17 -4.57
N THR A 17 3.42 3.15 -5.30
CA THR A 17 3.29 1.74 -4.91
C THR A 17 4.09 1.37 -3.66
N LYS A 18 5.24 2.01 -3.42
CA LYS A 18 6.01 1.83 -2.17
C LYS A 18 5.33 2.52 -0.99
N SER A 19 4.77 3.71 -1.21
CA SER A 19 3.99 4.43 -0.18
C SER A 19 2.76 3.62 0.24
N LEU A 20 2.07 3.02 -0.72
CA LEU A 20 0.95 2.09 -0.46
C LEU A 20 1.40 0.86 0.33
N ALA A 21 2.52 0.22 -0.04
CA ALA A 21 3.06 -0.94 0.68
C ALA A 21 3.40 -0.60 2.14
N ARG A 22 3.99 0.57 2.38
CA ARG A 22 4.27 1.04 3.74
C ARG A 22 2.99 1.25 4.55
N TYR A 23 1.98 1.88 3.96
CA TYR A 23 0.68 2.08 4.61
C TYR A 23 0.05 0.75 5.04
N VAL A 24 0.09 -0.27 4.18
CA VAL A 24 -0.42 -1.62 4.50
C VAL A 24 0.31 -2.22 5.71
N GLN A 25 1.64 -2.05 5.80
CA GLN A 25 2.44 -2.54 6.93
C GLN A 25 2.14 -1.78 8.23
N GLU A 26 2.04 -0.45 8.17
CA GLU A 26 1.79 0.41 9.35
C GLU A 26 0.39 0.19 9.94
N ASN A 27 -0.59 -0.15 9.10
CA ASN A 27 -1.99 -0.35 9.51
C ASN A 27 -2.33 -1.82 9.84
N SER A 28 -1.33 -2.72 9.92
CA SER A 28 -1.53 -4.16 10.24
C SER A 28 -2.61 -4.84 9.39
N VAL A 29 -2.67 -4.51 8.09
CA VAL A 29 -3.74 -4.99 7.21
C VAL A 29 -3.66 -6.50 7.01
N ASN A 30 -4.81 -7.18 7.07
CA ASN A 30 -4.90 -8.62 6.86
C ASN A 30 -4.82 -8.98 5.37
N LEU A 31 -3.64 -9.41 4.92
CA LEU A 31 -3.39 -9.82 3.52
C LEU A 31 -4.24 -11.03 3.08
N SER A 32 -4.60 -11.91 4.02
CA SER A 32 -5.46 -13.07 3.72
C SER A 32 -6.89 -12.64 3.40
N ALA A 33 -7.41 -11.64 4.11
CA ALA A 33 -8.71 -11.03 3.81
C ALA A 33 -8.66 -10.29 2.47
N MET A 34 -7.63 -9.48 2.26
CA MET A 34 -7.42 -8.75 0.99
C MET A 34 -7.35 -9.71 -0.20
N SER A 35 -6.65 -10.84 -0.08
CA SER A 35 -6.57 -11.82 -1.16
C SER A 35 -7.95 -12.39 -1.55
N ARG A 36 -8.79 -12.69 -0.56
CA ARG A 36 -10.14 -13.24 -0.79
C ARG A 36 -11.07 -12.23 -1.46
N GLU A 37 -10.97 -10.97 -1.06
CA GLU A 37 -11.89 -9.92 -1.53
C GLU A 37 -11.47 -9.32 -2.87
N THR A 38 -10.16 -9.17 -3.08
CA THR A 38 -9.60 -8.57 -4.32
C THR A 38 -9.36 -9.59 -5.43
N GLY A 39 -9.31 -10.89 -5.09
CA GLY A 39 -8.90 -11.95 -6.00
C GLY A 39 -7.39 -11.98 -6.31
N ILE A 40 -6.60 -11.04 -5.75
CA ILE A 40 -5.14 -11.04 -5.92
C ILE A 40 -4.55 -12.19 -5.08
N PRO A 41 -3.68 -13.05 -5.64
CA PRO A 41 -3.09 -14.14 -4.90
C PRO A 41 -2.34 -13.65 -3.65
N TYR A 42 -2.50 -14.34 -2.52
CA TYR A 42 -1.83 -13.97 -1.27
C TYR A 42 -0.32 -13.78 -1.44
N MET A 43 0.34 -14.67 -2.19
CA MET A 43 1.79 -14.56 -2.42
C MET A 43 2.16 -13.33 -3.26
N ALA A 44 1.29 -12.90 -4.19
CA ALA A 44 1.47 -11.66 -4.92
C ALA A 44 1.36 -10.44 -4.00
N LEU A 45 0.37 -10.42 -3.11
CA LEU A 45 0.21 -9.38 -2.09
C LEU A 45 1.41 -9.35 -1.14
N TYR A 46 1.84 -10.51 -0.64
CA TYR A 46 2.98 -10.63 0.25
C TYR A 46 4.27 -10.12 -0.39
N ASP A 47 4.58 -10.57 -1.61
CA ASP A 47 5.78 -10.16 -2.34
C ASP A 47 5.79 -8.69 -2.77
N SER A 48 4.62 -8.05 -2.82
CA SER A 48 4.51 -6.63 -3.22
C SER A 48 4.38 -5.68 -2.03
N LEU A 49 3.73 -6.11 -0.94
CA LEU A 49 3.34 -5.24 0.18
C LEU A 49 4.12 -5.50 1.47
N ALA A 50 4.64 -6.72 1.69
CA ALA A 50 5.22 -7.13 2.97
C ALA A 50 6.65 -7.68 2.88
N ASN A 51 7.04 -8.22 1.73
CA ASN A 51 8.35 -8.81 1.53
C ASN A 51 9.43 -7.73 1.36
N LYS A 52 10.39 -7.69 2.28
CA LYS A 52 11.51 -6.73 2.24
C LYS A 52 12.66 -7.16 1.32
N LYS A 53 12.68 -8.42 0.88
CA LYS A 53 13.75 -9.02 0.06
C LYS A 53 13.36 -9.16 -1.41
N ARG A 54 12.08 -9.38 -1.69
CA ARG A 54 11.50 -9.32 -3.04
C ARG A 54 10.55 -8.14 -3.07
N ALA A 55 10.78 -7.21 -3.97
CA ALA A 55 9.87 -6.09 -4.20
C ALA A 55 9.22 -6.28 -5.58
N ARG A 56 8.23 -7.17 -5.64
CA ARG A 56 7.40 -7.24 -6.84
C ARG A 56 6.70 -5.88 -6.98
N LEU A 57 6.76 -5.30 -8.18
CA LEU A 57 6.01 -4.09 -8.48
C LEU A 57 4.53 -4.43 -8.59
N LEU A 58 3.68 -3.64 -7.93
CA LEU A 58 2.25 -3.64 -8.17
C LEU A 58 1.99 -3.03 -9.56
N SER A 59 1.10 -3.67 -10.33
CA SER A 59 0.52 -3.00 -11.48
C SER A 59 -0.39 -1.85 -11.02
N PHE A 60 -0.75 -0.96 -11.94
CA PHE A 60 -1.70 0.11 -11.66
C PHE A 60 -3.07 -0.44 -11.23
N ASP A 61 -3.56 -1.48 -11.91
CA ASP A 61 -4.84 -2.11 -11.59
C ASP A 61 -4.82 -2.75 -10.20
N GLU A 62 -3.73 -3.45 -9.84
CA GLU A 62 -3.57 -4.03 -8.51
C GLU A 62 -3.57 -2.94 -7.44
N ALA A 63 -2.86 -1.83 -7.67
CA ALA A 63 -2.84 -0.72 -6.74
C ALA A 63 -4.24 -0.09 -6.54
N LEU A 64 -5.01 0.11 -7.61
CA LEU A 64 -6.37 0.66 -7.51
C LEU A 64 -7.32 -0.27 -6.74
N VAL A 65 -7.25 -1.58 -7.00
CA VAL A 65 -8.08 -2.57 -6.30
C VAL A 65 -7.71 -2.63 -4.82
N ILE A 66 -6.42 -2.56 -4.48
CA ILE A 66 -5.94 -2.50 -3.10
C ILE A 66 -6.43 -1.21 -2.41
N CYS A 67 -6.31 -0.05 -3.06
CA CYS A 67 -6.83 1.22 -2.50
C CYS A 67 -8.33 1.16 -2.25
N ARG A 68 -9.10 0.55 -3.16
CA ARG A 68 -10.54 0.34 -2.98
C ARG A 68 -10.84 -0.54 -1.76
N PHE A 69 -10.14 -1.66 -1.61
CA PHE A 69 -10.29 -2.54 -0.44
C PHE A 69 -9.98 -1.80 0.87
N LEU A 70 -8.96 -0.95 0.86
CA LEU A 70 -8.54 -0.16 2.02
C LEU A 70 -9.43 1.06 2.30
N GLY A 71 -10.31 1.44 1.36
CA GLY A 71 -11.14 2.65 1.48
C GLY A 71 -10.34 3.95 1.41
N VAL A 72 -9.17 3.96 0.77
CA VAL A 72 -8.27 5.13 0.65
C VAL A 72 -8.24 5.66 -0.77
N ASN A 73 -7.93 6.95 -0.94
CA ASN A 73 -7.81 7.54 -2.27
C ASN A 73 -6.40 7.24 -2.84
N PRO A 74 -6.27 6.64 -4.04
CA PRO A 74 -4.96 6.40 -4.67
C PRO A 74 -4.10 7.67 -4.81
N MET A 75 -4.72 8.84 -4.93
CA MET A 75 -4.02 10.12 -5.04
C MET A 75 -3.31 10.52 -3.74
N ASP A 76 -3.70 9.95 -2.59
CA ASP A 76 -3.02 10.18 -1.30
C ASP A 76 -1.58 9.62 -1.30
N PHE A 77 -1.27 8.74 -2.26
CA PHE A 77 0.06 8.15 -2.44
C PHE A 77 0.83 8.74 -3.62
N ALA A 78 0.24 9.65 -4.39
CA ALA A 78 0.94 10.33 -5.47
C ALA A 78 1.96 11.32 -4.88
N GLU A 79 3.17 11.38 -5.45
CA GLU A 79 4.12 12.44 -5.09
C GLU A 79 3.61 13.78 -5.64
N GLU A 80 3.56 14.82 -4.80
CA GLU A 80 3.43 16.20 -5.28
C GLU A 80 4.68 16.54 -6.12
N LYS A 81 4.46 17.05 -7.33
CA LYS A 81 5.53 17.50 -8.24
C LYS A 81 5.98 18.91 -7.91
#